data_AF-A0A4R1K104-F1
#
_entry.id   AF-A0A4R1K104-F1
#
_cell.length_a   1.000
_cell.length_b   1.000
_cell.length_c   1.000
_cell.angle_alpha   90.00
_cell.angle_beta   90.00
_cell.angle_gamma   90.00
#
_symmetry.space_group_name_H-M   'P 1'
#
loop_
_entity.id
_entity.type
_entity.pdbx_description
1 polymer ?
#
loop_
_entity_poly.entity_id
_entity_poly.type
_entity_poly.pdbx_seq_one_letter_code
_entity_poly.pdbx_strand_id
1 'polypeptide(L)'
;MINLKNLIFFYSSFSSKSGRIEYGIYCLINVLMGYFALYLYSNVSLDNERILNIFYSCLILLITFVPMQAVTSRRLRDLNAKPTFFLFNFIPILNIVFVIFLLMAKRTTN
;
A
#
# COMPACT_ATOMS: atom_id res chain seq x y z
N MET A 1 -24.39 -8.48 10.51
CA MET A 1 -23.48 -7.41 10.98
C MET A 1 -22.06 -7.73 10.52
N ILE A 2 -21.53 -6.98 9.57
CA ILE A 2 -20.12 -7.10 9.16
C ILE A 2 -19.28 -6.63 10.36
N ASN A 3 -18.55 -7.57 10.96
CA ASN A 3 -17.76 -7.34 12.17
C ASN A 3 -16.50 -6.56 11.77
N LEU A 4 -16.29 -5.36 12.31
CA LEU A 4 -15.20 -4.44 11.92
C LEU A 4 -13.81 -5.11 12.01
N LYS A 5 -13.64 -6.01 12.99
CA LYS A 5 -12.43 -6.84 13.14
C LYS A 5 -12.12 -7.69 11.90
N ASN A 6 -13.15 -8.29 11.27
CA ASN A 6 -12.95 -9.13 10.10
C ASN A 6 -12.55 -8.30 8.87
N LEU A 7 -12.99 -7.04 8.79
CA LEU A 7 -12.68 -6.15 7.67
C LEU A 7 -11.17 -5.83 7.61
N ILE A 8 -10.58 -5.52 8.77
CA ILE A 8 -9.13 -5.29 8.92
C ILE A 8 -8.36 -6.59 8.65
N PHE A 9 -8.90 -7.72 9.10
CA PHE A 9 -8.28 -9.04 8.91
C PHE A 9 -8.28 -9.46 7.42
N PHE A 10 -9.37 -9.23 6.69
CA PHE A 10 -9.42 -9.47 5.23
C PHE A 10 -8.52 -8.49 4.46
N TYR A 11 -8.46 -7.22 4.88
CA TYR A 11 -7.52 -6.25 4.31
C TYR A 11 -6.06 -6.70 4.48
N SER A 12 -5.69 -7.28 5.62
CA SER A 12 -4.34 -7.77 5.92
C SER A 12 -4.08 -9.25 5.55
N SER A 13 -5.07 -9.99 5.03
CA SER A 13 -4.93 -11.44 4.82
C SER A 13 -4.08 -11.78 3.59
N PHE A 14 -2.86 -12.29 3.73
CA PHE A 14 -1.98 -12.62 2.59
C PHE A 14 -2.47 -13.78 1.70
N SER A 15 -3.69 -14.29 1.90
CA SER A 15 -4.15 -15.55 1.31
C SER A 15 -4.95 -15.39 0.01
N SER A 16 -5.67 -14.28 -0.16
CA SER A 16 -6.53 -14.07 -1.33
C SER A 16 -5.77 -13.65 -2.59
N LYS A 17 -6.32 -14.00 -3.75
CA LYS A 17 -5.86 -13.54 -5.06
C LYS A 17 -6.38 -12.12 -5.30
N SER A 18 -5.51 -11.20 -5.69
CA SER A 18 -5.87 -9.83 -6.05
C SER A 18 -5.84 -9.59 -7.56
N GLY A 19 -7.02 -9.27 -8.10
CA GLY A 19 -7.16 -8.89 -9.50
C GLY A 19 -6.42 -7.59 -9.83
N ARG A 20 -6.22 -7.31 -11.12
CA ARG A 20 -5.59 -6.07 -11.60
C ARG A 20 -6.32 -4.81 -11.11
N ILE A 21 -7.64 -4.86 -11.05
CA ILE A 21 -8.49 -3.73 -10.63
C ILE A 21 -8.34 -3.47 -9.13
N GLU A 22 -8.34 -4.53 -8.31
CA GLU A 22 -8.12 -4.39 -6.87
C GLU A 22 -6.74 -3.80 -6.57
N TYR A 23 -5.69 -4.31 -7.22
CA TYR A 23 -4.33 -3.75 -7.09
C TYR A 23 -4.29 -2.25 -7.44
N GLY A 24 -4.98 -1.85 -8.52
CA GLY A 24 -5.11 -0.45 -8.91
C GLY A 24 -5.83 0.41 -7.87
N ILE A 25 -6.95 -0.06 -7.31
CA ILE A 25 -7.69 0.66 -6.26
C ILE A 25 -6.81 0.84 -5.01
N TYR A 26 -6.08 -0.19 -4.59
CA TYR A 26 -5.14 -0.10 -3.47
C TYR A 26 -4.02 0.91 -3.73
N CYS A 27 -3.48 0.92 -4.96
CA CYS A 27 -2.46 1.88 -5.33
C CYS A 27 -3.00 3.33 -5.30
N LEU A 28 -4.22 3.56 -5.79
CA LEU A 28 -4.87 4.88 -5.74
C LEU A 28 -5.10 5.35 -4.30
N ILE A 29 -5.61 4.46 -3.43
CA ILE A 29 -5.81 4.77 -2.01
C ILE A 29 -4.47 5.09 -1.34
N ASN A 30 -3.40 4.34 -1.65
CA ASN A 30 -2.08 4.60 -1.11
C ASN A 30 -1.53 5.97 -1.52
N VAL A 31 -1.71 6.37 -2.79
CA VAL A 31 -1.33 7.71 -3.27
C VAL A 31 -2.15 8.80 -2.58
N LEU A 32 -3.46 8.61 -2.43
CA LEU A 32 -4.34 9.57 -1.75
C LEU A 32 -3.94 9.74 -0.27
N MET A 33 -3.71 8.63 0.44
CA MET A 33 -3.26 8.67 1.83
C MET A 33 -1.86 9.29 1.97
N GLY A 34 -0.96 9.03 1.02
CA GLY A 34 0.35 9.69 0.96
C GLY A 34 0.23 11.21 0.79
N TYR A 35 -0.70 11.67 -0.07
CA TYR A 35 -1.00 13.09 -0.21
C TYR A 35 -1.54 13.70 1.08
N PHE A 36 -2.46 13.02 1.77
CA PHE A 36 -2.95 13.47 3.09
C PHE A 36 -1.83 13.54 4.14
N ALA A 37 -0.93 12.55 4.18
CA ALA A 37 0.21 12.56 5.08
C ALA A 37 1.17 13.72 4.79
N LEU A 38 1.44 14.01 3.52
CA LEU A 38 2.24 15.17 3.10
C LEU A 38 1.57 16.50 3.45
N TYR A 39 0.25 16.59 3.26
CA TYR A 39 -0.51 17.79 3.64
C TYR A 39 -0.44 18.03 5.16
N LEU A 40 -0.65 16.99 5.97
CA LEU A 40 -0.53 17.08 7.43
C LEU A 40 0.88 17.48 7.85
N TYR A 41 1.91 16.91 7.21
CA TYR A 41 3.31 17.25 7.45
C TYR A 41 3.65 18.69 7.06
N SER A 42 3.19 19.19 5.90
CA SER A 42 3.43 20.57 5.46
C SER A 42 2.75 21.60 6.36
N ASN A 43 1.69 21.20 7.05
CA ASN A 43 1.03 22.02 8.06
C ASN A 43 1.69 21.89 9.44
N VAL A 44 2.84 21.24 9.59
CA VAL A 44 3.59 21.24 10.85
C VAL A 44 4.44 22.51 10.92
N SER A 45 4.09 23.41 11.83
CA SER A 45 4.94 24.53 12.24
C SER A 45 5.81 24.09 13.41
N LEU A 46 7.14 24.30 13.29
CA LEU A 46 8.15 23.92 14.29
C LEU A 46 8.03 24.69 15.61
N ASP A 47 7.22 25.75 15.64
CA ASP A 47 7.26 26.74 16.72
C ASP A 47 6.34 26.46 17.92
N ASN A 48 5.27 25.66 17.80
CA ASN A 48 4.46 25.26 18.96
C ASN A 48 3.43 24.16 18.62
N GLU A 49 3.31 23.19 19.54
CA GLU A 49 2.20 22.24 19.74
C GLU A 49 1.80 21.24 18.62
N ARG A 50 2.42 21.26 17.44
CA ARG A 50 2.07 20.37 16.32
C ARG A 50 2.79 19.01 16.28
N ILE A 51 3.41 18.58 17.37
CA ILE A 51 3.99 17.22 17.51
C ILE A 51 2.95 16.13 17.20
N LEU A 52 1.69 16.38 17.55
CA LEU A 52 0.57 15.48 17.26
C LEU A 52 0.39 15.24 15.76
N ASN A 53 0.60 16.26 14.90
CA ASN A 53 0.47 16.13 13.44
C ASN A 53 1.59 15.28 12.85
N ILE A 54 2.81 15.36 13.38
CA ILE A 54 3.92 14.47 13.00
C ILE A 54 3.57 13.03 13.38
N PHE A 55 3.06 12.82 14.60
CA PHE A 55 2.65 11.49 15.07
C PHE A 55 1.57 10.88 14.17
N TYR A 56 0.51 11.62 13.84
CA TYR A 56 -0.53 11.13 12.92
C TYR A 56 -0.01 10.86 11.52
N SER A 57 0.89 11.68 10.99
CA SER A 57 1.51 11.47 9.67
C SER A 57 2.30 10.16 9.62
N CYS A 58 3.11 9.88 10.66
CA CYS A 58 3.82 8.61 10.80
C CYS A 58 2.87 7.42 10.95
N LEU A 59 1.79 7.57 11.71
CA LEU A 59 0.80 6.52 11.94
C LEU A 59 0.08 6.14 10.63
N ILE A 60 -0.33 7.13 9.84
CA ILE A 60 -0.92 6.93 8.50
C ILE A 60 0.06 6.19 7.59
N LEU A 61 1.34 6.59 7.59
CA LEU A 61 2.39 5.91 6.83
C LEU A 61 2.52 4.43 7.25
N LEU A 62 2.53 4.15 8.55
CA LEU A 62 2.67 2.77 9.06
C LEU A 62 1.46 1.89 8.68
N ILE A 63 0.24 2.42 8.84
CA ILE A 63 -0.99 1.69 8.54
C ILE A 63 -1.16 1.44 7.05
N THR A 64 -0.68 2.35 6.19
CA THR A 64 -0.76 2.20 4.72
C THR A 64 0.36 1.36 4.14
N PHE A 65 1.53 1.35 4.79
CA PHE A 65 2.67 0.55 4.36
C PHE A 65 2.39 -0.95 4.39
N VAL A 66 1.83 -1.47 5.49
CA VAL A 66 1.51 -2.91 5.66
C VAL A 66 0.59 -3.45 4.55
N PRO A 67 -0.60 -2.87 4.27
CA PRO A 67 -1.48 -3.35 3.21
C PRO A 67 -0.86 -3.19 1.82
N MET A 68 -0.05 -2.16 1.57
CA MET A 68 0.65 -2.02 0.28
C MET A 68 1.58 -3.21 -0.01
N GLN A 69 2.32 -3.67 1.02
CA GLN A 69 3.16 -4.87 0.89
C GLN A 69 2.33 -6.15 0.74
N ALA A 70 1.21 -6.24 1.47
CA ALA A 70 0.32 -7.39 1.39
C ALA A 70 -0.29 -7.56 -0.01
N VAL A 71 -0.83 -6.48 -0.59
CA VAL A 71 -1.47 -6.52 -1.90
C VAL A 71 -0.44 -6.75 -3.01
N THR A 72 0.75 -6.16 -2.90
CA THR A 72 1.86 -6.44 -3.84
C THR A 72 2.26 -7.92 -3.82
N SER A 73 2.38 -8.52 -2.64
CA SER A 73 2.70 -9.94 -2.48
C SER A 73 1.62 -10.86 -3.07
N ARG A 74 0.33 -10.50 -2.93
CA ARG A 74 -0.79 -11.21 -3.56
C ARG A 74 -0.72 -11.10 -5.08
N ARG A 75 -0.49 -9.90 -5.61
CA ARG A 75 -0.40 -9.65 -7.05
C ARG A 75 0.72 -10.44 -7.72
N LEU A 76 1.87 -10.53 -7.06
CA LEU A 76 2.99 -11.38 -7.50
C LEU A 76 2.62 -12.85 -7.52
N ARG A 77 1.91 -13.33 -6.49
CA ARG A 77 1.43 -14.71 -6.41
C ARG A 77 0.43 -15.03 -7.53
N ASP A 78 -0.41 -14.07 -7.91
CA ASP A 78 -1.37 -14.24 -9.02
C ASP A 78 -0.71 -14.28 -10.40
N LEU A 79 0.44 -13.62 -10.54
CA LEU A 79 1.27 -13.66 -11.73
C LEU A 79 2.19 -14.90 -11.76
N ASN A 80 2.07 -15.84 -10.80
CA ASN A 80 2.97 -16.98 -10.63
C ASN A 80 4.46 -16.57 -10.45
N ALA A 81 4.71 -15.34 -10.00
CA ALA A 81 6.05 -14.84 -9.72
C ALA A 81 6.44 -15.11 -8.26
N LYS A 82 7.75 -15.17 -7.98
CA LYS A 82 8.25 -15.37 -6.62
C LYS A 82 7.81 -14.18 -5.73
N PRO A 83 7.19 -14.40 -4.56
CA PRO A 83 6.76 -13.31 -3.71
C PRO A 83 7.92 -12.43 -3.22
N THR A 84 9.16 -12.94 -3.21
CA THR A 84 10.41 -12.23 -2.87
C THR A 84 10.63 -10.91 -3.64
N PHE A 85 10.01 -10.74 -4.82
CA PHE A 85 10.07 -9.46 -5.54
C PHE A 85 9.38 -8.30 -4.79
N PHE A 86 8.65 -8.55 -3.69
CA PHE A 86 8.15 -7.47 -2.83
C PHE A 86 9.29 -6.63 -2.22
N LEU A 87 10.50 -7.17 -2.05
CA LEU A 87 11.66 -6.42 -1.53
C LEU A 87 12.01 -5.18 -2.37
N PHE A 88 11.66 -5.17 -3.66
CA PHE A 88 11.85 -4.00 -4.53
C PHE A 88 10.96 -2.80 -4.15
N ASN A 89 9.92 -2.99 -3.33
CA ASN A 89 9.12 -1.89 -2.78
C ASN A 89 9.90 -0.98 -1.83
N PHE A 90 10.97 -1.45 -1.20
CA PHE A 90 11.73 -0.67 -0.22
C PHE A 90 12.54 0.47 -0.87
N ILE A 91 12.78 0.40 -2.17
CA ILE A 91 13.48 1.45 -2.92
C ILE A 91 12.42 2.31 -3.61
N PRO A 92 12.24 3.60 -3.25
CA PRO A 92 11.12 4.42 -3.71
C PRO A 92 10.99 4.53 -5.24
N ILE A 93 12.12 4.64 -5.94
CA ILE A 93 12.14 4.77 -7.40
C ILE A 93 11.79 3.45 -8.08
N LEU A 94 12.36 2.33 -7.60
CA LEU A 94 12.00 1.01 -8.11
C LEU A 94 10.55 0.66 -7.76
N ASN A 95 10.03 1.14 -6.64
CA ASN A 95 8.67 0.90 -6.23
C ASN A 95 7.66 1.38 -7.29
N ILE A 96 7.84 2.60 -7.79
CA ILE A 96 6.95 3.19 -8.80
C ILE A 96 6.98 2.36 -10.08
N VAL A 97 8.18 2.04 -10.59
CA VAL A 97 8.35 1.23 -11.80
C VAL A 97 7.74 -0.16 -11.62
N PHE A 98 7.91 -0.76 -10.45
CA PHE A 98 7.41 -2.09 -10.13
C PHE A 98 5.89 -2.14 -10.01
N VAL A 99 5.27 -1.11 -9.41
CA VAL A 99 3.82 -0.95 -9.34
C VAL A 99 3.22 -0.81 -10.75
N ILE A 100 3.84 0.01 -11.60
CA ILE A 100 3.43 0.20 -13.00
C ILE A 100 3.56 -1.13 -13.77
N PHE A 101 4.65 -1.86 -13.57
CA PHE A 101 4.85 -3.18 -14.16
C PHE A 101 3.76 -4.17 -13.73
N LEU A 102 3.42 -4.24 -12.44
CA LEU A 102 2.39 -5.14 -11.91
C LEU A 102 0.97 -4.79 -12.36
N LEU A 103 0.71 -3.51 -12.65
CA LEU A 103 -0.54 -3.03 -13.26
C LEU A 103 -0.66 -3.49 -14.71
N MET A 104 0.43 -3.42 -15.49
CA MET A 104 0.44 -3.85 -16.90
C MET A 104 0.55 -5.36 -17.08
N ALA A 105 1.19 -6.07 -16.14
CA ALA A 105 1.40 -7.50 -16.23
C ALA A 105 0.06 -8.25 -16.32
N LYS A 106 -0.19 -8.88 -17.47
CA LYS A 106 -1.32 -9.79 -17.66
C LYS A 106 -0.89 -11.18 -17.20
N ARG A 107 -1.79 -11.91 -16.54
CA ARG A 107 -1.55 -13.33 -16.21
C ARG A 107 -1.35 -14.08 -17.53
N THR A 108 -0.15 -14.58 -17.79
CA THR A 108 0.11 -15.53 -18.86
C THR A 108 -0.68 -16.80 -18.56
N THR A 109 -1.74 -17.03 -19.31
CA THR A 109 -2.39 -18.34 -19.44
C THR A 109 -1.55 -19.13 -20.45
N ASN A 110 -0.70 -20.01 -19.94
CA ASN A 110 -0.28 -21.18 -20.70
C ASN A 110 -1.49 -22.11 -20.88
#